data_AF-A0A356AXN8-F1
#
_entry.id   AF-A0A356AXN8-F1
#
_cell.length_a   1.000
_cell.length_b   1.000
_cell.length_c   1.000
_cell.angle_alpha   90.00
_cell.angle_beta   90.00
_cell.angle_gamma   90.00
#
_symmetry.space_group_name_H-M   'P 1'
#
loop_
_entity.id
_entity.type
_entity.pdbx_description
1 polymer ?
#
loop_
_entity_poly.entity_id
_entity_poly.type
_entity_poly.pdbx_seq_one_letter_code
_entity_poly.pdbx_strand_id
1 'polypeptide(L)'
;MVHNVKKSTVLSLVLFIALLMSSCSSDNKGGHLETSVTKAQSSTVSESTATSTEATETTIETAKETIVETTVPEPVEEVHKPSSQKDISDIIETAIKEFTSVVSFDLSAMNLSKDKVAMTISNAYFDVLSKDPTLKYAYSVIPQYDSDTYIAVCQINYMPYKVGEIDSNNIPKDTYIISTYHDLITVTDQVVGEKSAQIAITDPNLDFDTMQMVLLSQCGYGYIVFTINDDATKLNANPSIGLTMEQCVERIESIKEGANRIISEIITEDMSDDDKVQAVYDYITSTVVYDPEYKNSASDVSIDSKTAYGAFENKIAICGGYSHAIYVLMSHLNIPCYNVTGKGGGEYHMWNVIMYKGDFLYFDATWDSRNPEFYGYFAKTQEHFLTFGHKWDTSITDILTER
;
A
#
# COMPACT_ATOMS: atom_id res chain seq x y z
N MET A 1 34.34 8.37 -0.06
CA MET A 1 33.10 8.52 -0.85
C MET A 1 31.96 8.04 -0.01
N VAL A 2 31.04 8.96 0.27
CA VAL A 2 29.92 8.83 1.21
C VAL A 2 28.85 7.93 0.60
N HIS A 3 28.44 6.89 1.31
CA HIS A 3 27.20 6.16 1.06
C HIS A 3 26.50 5.98 2.41
N ASN A 4 25.46 6.78 2.63
CA ASN A 4 24.49 6.60 3.70
C ASN A 4 23.76 5.28 3.45
N VAL A 5 24.09 4.26 4.23
CA VAL A 5 23.44 2.96 4.15
C VAL A 5 22.14 2.98 4.95
N LYS A 6 21.05 3.18 4.21
CA LYS A 6 19.84 2.34 4.23
C LYS A 6 19.22 2.05 5.62
N LYS A 7 18.50 3.01 6.18
CA LYS A 7 17.24 2.72 6.90
C LYS A 7 15.99 3.07 6.08
N SER A 8 16.13 3.86 5.01
CA SER A 8 15.02 4.26 4.12
C SER A 8 14.86 3.40 2.86
N THR A 9 15.48 2.21 2.76
CA THR A 9 15.53 1.43 1.50
C THR A 9 14.54 0.27 1.41
N VAL A 10 13.86 -0.15 2.48
CA VAL A 10 12.95 -1.33 2.47
C VAL A 10 11.48 -0.96 2.50
N LEU A 11 11.09 0.10 3.24
CA LEU A 11 9.84 0.84 2.96
C LEU A 11 9.83 1.28 1.47
N SER A 12 11.00 1.65 0.93
CA SER A 12 11.24 2.03 -0.47
C SER A 12 11.34 0.88 -1.49
N LEU A 13 10.92 -0.35 -1.21
CA LEU A 13 10.61 -1.34 -2.27
C LEU A 13 9.17 -1.84 -2.16
N VAL A 14 8.69 -2.06 -0.94
CA VAL A 14 7.34 -2.55 -0.64
C VAL A 14 6.27 -1.53 -1.05
N LEU A 15 6.58 -0.23 -0.97
CA LEU A 15 5.85 0.91 -1.53
C LEU A 15 6.13 1.16 -3.04
N PHE A 16 7.34 0.81 -3.49
CA PHE A 16 7.82 0.97 -4.88
C PHE A 16 7.15 0.01 -5.86
N ILE A 17 6.60 -1.03 -5.25
CA ILE A 17 5.55 -1.85 -5.77
C ILE A 17 4.25 -1.08 -5.55
N ALA A 18 3.44 -1.15 -4.49
CA ALA A 18 2.03 -0.70 -4.65
C ALA A 18 1.46 -1.17 -6.04
N LEU A 19 1.92 -2.37 -6.47
CA LEU A 19 2.46 -2.73 -7.81
C LEU A 19 1.67 -2.13 -8.97
N LEU A 20 2.25 -1.15 -9.68
CA LEU A 20 1.60 -0.56 -10.87
C LEU A 20 0.16 -0.05 -10.60
N MET A 21 -0.20 0.18 -9.33
CA MET A 21 -1.36 0.89 -8.76
C MET A 21 -2.79 0.58 -9.28
N SER A 22 -2.97 -0.27 -10.30
CA SER A 22 -4.25 -0.81 -10.83
C SER A 22 -4.13 -1.55 -12.19
N SER A 23 -2.92 -1.83 -12.70
CA SER A 23 -2.76 -2.37 -14.06
C SER A 23 -1.79 -3.54 -14.23
N CYS A 24 -2.28 -4.53 -15.01
CA CYS A 24 -1.59 -5.19 -16.11
C CYS A 24 -0.34 -4.45 -16.62
N SER A 25 0.84 -5.07 -16.55
CA SER A 25 2.01 -4.70 -17.35
C SER A 25 2.74 -5.98 -17.78
N SER A 26 3.26 -6.00 -19.00
CA SER A 26 3.97 -7.14 -19.58
C SER A 26 5.48 -7.02 -19.35
N ASP A 27 6.06 -7.97 -18.62
CA ASP A 27 7.51 -8.18 -18.59
C ASP A 27 7.95 -8.87 -19.89
N ASN A 28 8.40 -8.11 -20.89
CA ASN A 28 8.97 -8.69 -22.10
C ASN A 28 10.48 -8.93 -21.93
N LYS A 29 10.90 -10.20 -21.90
CA LYS A 29 12.31 -10.61 -21.96
C LYS A 29 12.79 -10.72 -23.40
N GLY A 30 13.87 -9.98 -23.71
CA GLY A 30 14.96 -10.45 -24.57
C GLY A 30 14.93 -10.05 -26.05
N GLY A 31 15.85 -9.17 -26.44
CA GLY A 31 16.21 -8.93 -27.84
C GLY A 31 17.45 -8.03 -27.95
N HIS A 32 18.49 -8.53 -28.63
CA HIS A 32 19.80 -7.93 -28.90
C HIS A 32 19.89 -6.40 -29.04
N LEU A 33 20.89 -5.80 -28.37
CA LEU A 33 21.49 -4.53 -28.79
C LEU A 33 22.34 -4.78 -30.04
N GLU A 34 21.93 -4.21 -31.17
CA GLU A 34 22.87 -3.76 -32.21
C GLU A 34 22.86 -2.23 -32.27
N THR A 35 24.08 -1.72 -32.35
CA THR A 35 24.47 -0.32 -32.47
C THR A 35 24.00 0.30 -33.77
N SER A 36 23.48 1.53 -33.74
CA SER A 36 23.76 2.49 -34.81
C SER A 36 23.59 3.94 -34.35
N VAL A 37 24.71 4.65 -34.48
CA VAL A 37 24.87 6.10 -34.43
C VAL A 37 24.11 6.74 -35.58
N THR A 38 23.34 7.80 -35.32
CA THR A 38 23.13 8.89 -36.28
C THR A 38 22.91 10.22 -35.58
N LYS A 39 23.46 11.24 -36.23
CA LYS A 39 23.75 12.61 -35.79
C LYS A 39 23.04 13.52 -36.79
N ALA A 40 22.29 14.54 -36.34
CA ALA A 40 22.06 15.82 -37.04
C ALA A 40 21.03 16.68 -36.25
N GLN A 41 21.46 17.85 -35.74
CA GLN A 41 21.16 19.22 -36.24
C GLN A 41 19.82 19.77 -35.68
N SER A 42 19.81 20.71 -34.73
CA SER A 42 20.15 22.14 -34.81
C SER A 42 19.31 22.92 -35.82
N SER A 43 18.30 23.63 -35.31
CA SER A 43 17.83 24.90 -35.87
C SER A 43 17.41 25.86 -34.74
N THR A 44 18.04 27.03 -34.80
CA THR A 44 17.88 28.25 -34.00
C THR A 44 16.69 29.10 -34.44
N VAL A 45 16.41 30.16 -33.64
CA VAL A 45 15.72 31.46 -33.90
C VAL A 45 14.58 31.63 -32.86
N SER A 46 14.46 32.69 -32.07
CA SER A 46 15.20 33.95 -31.87
C SER A 46 14.69 34.65 -30.59
N GLU A 47 15.53 35.53 -30.04
CA GLU A 47 15.33 36.39 -28.88
C GLU A 47 14.17 37.40 -28.98
N SER A 48 13.58 37.72 -27.83
CA SER A 48 13.11 39.07 -27.52
C SER A 48 13.51 39.45 -26.08
N THR A 49 14.00 40.67 -25.94
CA THR A 49 14.62 41.25 -24.75
C THR A 49 13.67 42.18 -23.98
N ALA A 50 14.06 42.47 -22.73
CA ALA A 50 13.56 43.44 -21.75
C ALA A 50 12.61 42.83 -20.70
N THR A 51 12.77 43.01 -19.38
CA THR A 51 13.51 44.04 -18.63
C THR A 51 13.84 43.53 -17.22
N SER A 52 14.97 43.94 -16.69
CA SER A 52 15.49 43.68 -15.34
C SER A 52 14.61 44.25 -14.23
N THR A 53 14.31 43.44 -13.21
CA THR A 53 13.96 43.91 -11.86
C THR A 53 14.66 43.04 -10.82
N GLU A 54 15.13 43.69 -9.77
CA GLU A 54 16.12 43.26 -8.80
C GLU A 54 15.76 41.97 -8.05
N ALA A 55 16.73 41.06 -7.97
CA ALA A 55 16.72 39.95 -7.03
C ALA A 55 16.95 40.50 -5.62
N THR A 56 15.93 40.41 -4.77
CA THR A 56 16.06 40.57 -3.33
C THR A 56 16.51 39.23 -2.74
N GLU A 57 17.77 39.18 -2.31
CA GLU A 57 18.30 38.11 -1.47
C GLU A 57 17.46 38.01 -0.20
N THR A 58 16.57 37.03 -0.15
CA THR A 58 15.91 36.65 1.10
C THR A 58 16.75 35.55 1.73
N THR A 59 17.49 35.94 2.75
CA THR A 59 18.36 35.10 3.57
C THR A 59 17.50 34.02 4.22
N ILE A 60 17.72 32.75 3.87
CA ILE A 60 17.12 31.61 4.58
C ILE A 60 17.84 31.52 5.93
N GLU A 61 17.21 32.08 6.96
CA GLU A 61 17.63 31.93 8.35
C GLU A 61 17.50 30.44 8.72
N THR A 62 18.64 29.76 8.74
CA THR A 62 18.74 28.36 9.12
C THR A 62 18.44 28.29 10.62
N ALA A 63 17.25 27.81 10.98
CA ALA A 63 16.93 27.48 12.36
C ALA A 63 17.96 26.45 12.84
N LYS A 64 18.86 26.88 13.73
CA LYS A 64 19.76 25.99 14.47
C LYS A 64 18.89 25.03 15.28
N GLU A 65 18.82 23.77 14.83
CA GLU A 65 18.45 22.67 15.70
C GLU A 65 19.35 22.72 16.92
N THR A 66 18.73 22.97 18.06
CA THR A 66 19.38 22.90 19.36
C THR A 66 19.61 21.42 19.63
N ILE A 67 20.85 20.96 19.48
CA ILE A 67 21.27 19.62 19.87
C ILE A 67 21.05 19.52 21.38
N VAL A 68 19.96 18.85 21.78
CA VAL A 68 19.79 18.38 23.15
C VAL A 68 20.76 17.22 23.30
N GLU A 69 21.88 17.49 23.96
CA GLU A 69 22.83 16.47 24.40
C GLU A 69 22.08 15.51 25.34
N THR A 70 21.59 14.42 24.76
CA THR A 70 20.82 13.40 25.48
C THR A 70 21.83 12.47 26.13
N THR A 71 21.92 12.54 27.45
CA THR A 71 22.68 11.60 28.27
C THR A 71 22.23 10.17 27.97
N VAL A 72 23.19 9.26 27.74
CA VAL A 72 22.93 7.84 27.55
C VAL A 72 22.08 7.34 28.73
N PRO A 73 20.89 6.76 28.51
CA PRO A 73 20.09 6.19 29.59
C PRO A 73 20.90 5.09 30.28
N GLU A 74 20.80 4.99 31.61
CA GLU A 74 21.57 3.99 32.36
C GLU A 74 21.25 2.58 31.85
N PRO A 75 22.26 1.69 31.75
CA PRO A 75 22.06 0.31 31.35
C PRO A 75 21.01 -0.38 32.22
N VAL A 76 20.23 -1.28 31.63
CA VAL A 76 19.35 -2.21 32.38
C VAL A 76 20.22 -3.21 33.18
N GLU A 77 19.67 -3.86 34.21
CA GLU A 77 20.41 -4.74 35.14
C GLU A 77 21.23 -5.86 34.45
N GLU A 78 20.85 -6.31 33.26
CA GLU A 78 21.59 -7.31 32.47
C GLU A 78 22.24 -6.67 31.22
N VAL A 79 23.57 -6.80 31.11
CA VAL A 79 24.36 -6.37 29.94
C VAL A 79 24.84 -7.61 29.19
N HIS A 80 24.31 -7.82 27.99
CA HIS A 80 24.66 -8.98 27.16
C HIS A 80 26.02 -8.78 26.48
N LYS A 81 26.77 -9.87 26.26
CA LYS A 81 28.13 -9.84 25.69
C LYS A 81 28.22 -10.57 24.35
N PRO A 82 27.62 -10.04 23.28
CA PRO A 82 27.63 -10.68 21.97
C PRO A 82 29.04 -10.73 21.39
N SER A 83 29.34 -11.81 20.67
CA SER A 83 30.57 -11.99 19.91
C SER A 83 30.35 -11.85 18.40
N SER A 84 29.10 -11.79 17.95
CA SER A 84 28.72 -11.72 16.53
C SER A 84 27.43 -10.91 16.32
N GLN A 85 27.18 -10.47 15.07
CA GLN A 85 25.89 -9.84 14.70
C GLN A 85 24.71 -10.82 14.89
N LYS A 86 24.94 -12.12 14.71
CA LYS A 86 23.93 -13.14 14.96
C LYS A 86 23.54 -13.20 16.43
N ASP A 87 24.51 -13.07 17.34
CA ASP A 87 24.24 -13.06 18.78
C ASP A 87 23.36 -11.83 19.13
N ILE A 88 23.65 -10.66 18.54
CA ILE A 88 22.80 -9.47 18.68
C ILE A 88 21.38 -9.75 18.14
N SER A 89 21.26 -10.39 16.99
CA SER A 89 19.97 -10.73 16.37
C SER A 89 19.14 -11.66 17.26
N ASP A 90 19.74 -12.74 17.79
CA ASP A 90 19.07 -13.71 18.67
C ASP A 90 18.61 -13.05 19.99
N ILE A 91 19.41 -12.12 20.54
CA ILE A 91 19.04 -11.35 21.75
C ILE A 91 17.91 -10.37 21.45
N ILE A 92 17.98 -9.61 20.34
CA ILE A 92 16.91 -8.69 19.93
C ILE A 92 15.61 -9.46 19.69
N GLU A 93 15.65 -10.62 19.03
CA GLU A 93 14.47 -11.45 18.80
C GLU A 93 13.81 -11.89 20.10
N THR A 94 14.61 -12.31 21.09
CA THR A 94 14.12 -12.71 22.42
C THR A 94 13.49 -11.51 23.13
N ALA A 95 14.19 -10.37 23.15
CA ALA A 95 13.71 -9.13 23.76
C ALA A 95 12.38 -8.67 23.15
N ILE A 96 12.22 -8.76 21.82
CA ILE A 96 10.98 -8.42 21.13
C ILE A 96 9.83 -9.33 21.56
N LYS A 97 10.05 -10.65 21.60
CA LYS A 97 9.03 -11.64 22.01
C LYS A 97 8.62 -11.50 23.47
N GLU A 98 9.51 -10.98 24.31
CA GLU A 98 9.26 -10.69 25.72
C GLU A 98 8.78 -9.25 25.97
N PHE A 99 8.58 -8.44 24.91
CA PHE A 99 8.20 -7.03 24.99
C PHE A 99 9.13 -6.17 25.84
N THR A 100 10.43 -6.47 25.82
CA THR A 100 11.46 -5.70 26.52
C THR A 100 11.69 -4.37 25.80
N SER A 101 11.64 -3.24 26.51
CA SER A 101 11.78 -1.90 25.92
C SER A 101 13.23 -1.43 25.77
N VAL A 102 14.18 -2.01 26.52
CA VAL A 102 15.59 -1.63 26.50
C VAL A 102 16.47 -2.88 26.56
N VAL A 103 17.48 -2.96 25.69
CA VAL A 103 18.50 -4.02 25.70
C VAL A 103 19.89 -3.39 25.71
N SER A 104 20.78 -3.88 26.57
CA SER A 104 22.17 -3.40 26.65
C SER A 104 23.18 -4.43 26.14
N PHE A 105 24.14 -3.98 25.34
CA PHE A 105 25.22 -4.81 24.79
C PHE A 105 26.60 -4.27 25.16
N ASP A 106 27.46 -5.13 25.70
CA ASP A 106 28.91 -4.91 25.77
C ASP A 106 29.53 -5.44 24.47
N LEU A 107 29.93 -4.51 23.61
CA LEU A 107 30.44 -4.78 22.26
C LEU A 107 31.97 -4.90 22.21
N SER A 108 32.64 -4.90 23.38
CA SER A 108 34.11 -4.93 23.46
C SER A 108 34.73 -6.14 22.74
N ALA A 109 34.03 -7.28 22.71
CA ALA A 109 34.48 -8.51 22.04
C ALA A 109 34.37 -8.46 20.51
N MET A 110 33.59 -7.54 19.93
CA MET A 110 33.27 -7.51 18.49
C MET A 110 34.27 -6.72 17.64
N ASN A 111 35.18 -5.96 18.26
CA ASN A 111 36.17 -5.12 17.56
C ASN A 111 35.57 -4.19 16.49
N LEU A 112 34.40 -3.60 16.77
CA LEU A 112 33.72 -2.68 15.86
C LEU A 112 34.31 -1.27 15.96
N SER A 113 34.46 -0.58 14.83
CA SER A 113 34.69 0.87 14.82
C SER A 113 33.40 1.59 15.22
N LYS A 114 33.50 2.74 15.90
CA LYS A 114 32.36 3.56 16.37
C LYS A 114 31.27 3.75 15.30
N ASP A 115 31.66 4.12 14.08
CA ASP A 115 30.74 4.38 12.97
C ASP A 115 29.99 3.14 12.45
N LYS A 116 30.41 1.93 12.84
CA LYS A 116 29.79 0.66 12.45
C LYS A 116 28.81 0.11 13.49
N VAL A 117 28.87 0.56 14.74
CA VAL A 117 28.03 0.00 15.83
C VAL A 117 26.55 0.12 15.50
N ALA A 118 26.07 1.33 15.18
CA ALA A 118 24.68 1.57 14.85
C ALA A 118 24.23 0.75 13.63
N MET A 119 25.08 0.63 12.60
CA MET A 119 24.79 -0.17 11.41
C MET A 119 24.73 -1.67 11.72
N THR A 120 25.64 -2.20 12.53
CA THR A 120 25.64 -3.62 12.95
C THR A 120 24.39 -3.97 13.73
N ILE A 121 23.97 -3.13 14.69
CA ILE A 121 22.73 -3.33 15.46
C ILE A 121 21.50 -3.24 14.54
N SER A 122 21.50 -2.27 13.62
CA SER A 122 20.40 -2.13 12.65
C SER A 122 20.28 -3.34 11.73
N ASN A 123 21.42 -3.86 11.24
CA ASN A 123 21.44 -5.08 10.43
C ASN A 123 20.97 -6.29 11.24
N ALA A 124 21.38 -6.43 12.50
CA ALA A 124 20.92 -7.50 13.38
C ALA A 124 19.40 -7.46 13.58
N TYR A 125 18.82 -6.27 13.78
CA TYR A 125 17.37 -6.08 13.84
C TYR A 125 16.68 -6.42 12.51
N PHE A 126 17.25 -6.01 11.36
CA PHE A 126 16.71 -6.41 10.06
C PHE A 126 16.83 -7.92 9.79
N ASP A 127 17.86 -8.58 10.31
CA ASP A 127 17.98 -10.04 10.26
C ASP A 127 16.82 -10.69 11.04
N VAL A 128 16.42 -10.13 12.20
CA VAL A 128 15.24 -10.59 12.96
C VAL A 128 13.98 -10.46 12.10
N LEU A 129 13.72 -9.28 11.52
CA LEU A 129 12.52 -9.07 10.69
C LEU A 129 12.52 -9.89 9.41
N SER A 130 13.69 -10.16 8.82
CA SER A 130 13.81 -11.02 7.64
C SER A 130 13.54 -12.49 7.98
N LYS A 131 13.84 -12.92 9.20
CA LYS A 131 13.58 -14.29 9.70
C LYS A 131 12.12 -14.46 10.11
N ASP A 132 11.56 -13.48 10.80
CA ASP A 132 10.19 -13.48 11.29
C ASP A 132 9.53 -12.10 11.08
N PRO A 133 8.87 -11.89 9.92
CA PRO A 133 8.19 -10.63 9.62
C PRO A 133 7.06 -10.29 10.59
N THR A 134 6.52 -11.27 11.33
CA THR A 134 5.45 -11.02 12.30
C THR A 134 5.91 -10.15 13.46
N LEU A 135 7.22 -10.01 13.66
CA LEU A 135 7.84 -9.17 14.69
C LEU A 135 7.94 -7.68 14.32
N LYS A 136 7.42 -7.27 13.16
CA LYS A 136 7.39 -5.86 12.71
C LYS A 136 6.68 -4.91 13.68
N TYR A 137 5.87 -5.44 14.60
CA TYR A 137 5.30 -4.61 15.66
C TYR A 137 6.34 -3.96 16.56
N ALA A 138 7.54 -4.52 16.68
CA ALA A 138 8.70 -3.81 17.21
C ALA A 138 9.30 -2.91 16.11
N TYR A 139 8.63 -1.81 15.79
CA TYR A 139 8.88 -1.05 14.56
C TYR A 139 10.26 -0.38 14.49
N SER A 140 10.96 -0.19 15.61
CA SER A 140 12.32 0.35 15.59
C SER A 140 13.19 -0.09 16.77
N VAL A 141 14.48 -0.27 16.46
CA VAL A 141 15.56 -0.43 17.45
C VAL A 141 16.55 0.74 17.30
N ILE A 142 16.69 1.53 18.37
CA ILE A 142 17.48 2.76 18.39
C ILE A 142 18.67 2.58 19.34
N PRO A 143 19.90 2.39 18.81
CA PRO A 143 21.09 2.26 19.65
C PRO A 143 21.66 3.61 20.07
N GLN A 144 22.07 3.71 21.33
CA GLN A 144 22.94 4.75 21.87
C GLN A 144 24.23 4.10 22.34
N TYR A 145 25.38 4.57 21.86
CA TYR A 145 26.67 3.90 22.08
C TYR A 145 27.66 4.80 22.80
N ASP A 146 28.21 4.30 23.90
CA ASP A 146 29.32 4.89 24.62
C ASP A 146 30.65 4.23 24.19
N SER A 147 31.54 5.03 23.60
CA SER A 147 32.83 4.55 23.08
C SER A 147 33.86 4.26 24.17
N ASP A 148 33.70 4.82 25.37
CA ASP A 148 34.66 4.64 26.46
C ASP A 148 34.41 3.32 27.19
N THR A 149 33.14 2.93 27.30
CA THR A 149 32.71 1.69 27.97
C THR A 149 32.41 0.54 27.00
N TYR A 150 32.35 0.82 25.69
CA TYR A 150 31.90 -0.12 24.65
C TYR A 150 30.46 -0.61 24.82
N ILE A 151 29.65 0.10 25.61
CA ILE A 151 28.26 -0.26 25.88
C ILE A 151 27.34 0.41 24.85
N ALA A 152 26.46 -0.39 24.23
CA ALA A 152 25.33 0.08 23.46
C ALA A 152 24.03 -0.17 24.22
N VAL A 153 23.26 0.88 24.49
CA VAL A 153 21.89 0.80 25.04
C VAL A 153 20.90 0.98 23.90
N CYS A 154 20.07 -0.03 23.65
CA CYS A 154 19.13 -0.06 22.53
C CYS A 154 17.71 0.08 23.04
N GLN A 155 17.03 1.16 22.67
CA GLN A 155 15.59 1.32 22.86
C GLN A 155 14.85 0.52 21.78
N ILE A 156 13.93 -0.35 22.18
CA ILE A 156 12.99 -1.03 21.27
C ILE A 156 11.64 -0.33 21.40
N ASN A 157 11.12 0.16 20.28
CA ASN A 157 9.80 0.78 20.24
C ASN A 157 8.79 -0.17 19.59
N TYR A 158 7.60 -0.24 20.19
CA TYR A 158 6.54 -1.14 19.78
C TYR A 158 5.30 -0.36 19.34
N MET A 159 4.58 -0.90 18.36
CA MET A 159 3.27 -0.39 17.97
C MET A 159 2.33 -0.47 19.19
N PRO A 160 1.62 0.61 19.56
CA PRO A 160 0.85 0.65 20.81
C PRO A 160 -0.18 -0.47 20.95
N TYR A 161 -0.84 -0.88 19.85
CA TYR A 161 -1.88 -1.91 19.88
C TYR A 161 -1.37 -3.32 20.21
N LYS A 162 -0.05 -3.56 20.24
CA LYS A 162 0.55 -4.88 20.54
C LYS A 162 1.02 -5.02 21.99
N VAL A 163 1.20 -3.91 22.71
CA VAL A 163 1.76 -3.89 24.09
C VAL A 163 0.70 -3.76 25.19
N GLY A 164 -0.59 -3.73 24.84
CA GLY A 164 -1.69 -3.71 25.81
C GLY A 164 -2.39 -2.35 25.92
N GLU A 165 -3.66 -2.43 26.34
CA GLU A 165 -4.77 -1.46 26.30
C GLU A 165 -4.44 -0.04 25.80
N ILE A 166 -4.85 0.23 24.55
CA ILE A 166 -5.23 1.60 24.19
C ILE A 166 -6.35 2.00 25.15
N ASP A 167 -6.04 2.83 26.13
CA ASP A 167 -7.03 3.37 27.05
C ASP A 167 -8.06 4.15 26.24
N SER A 168 -9.23 3.55 26.07
CA SER A 168 -10.37 4.14 25.35
C SER A 168 -10.76 5.54 25.88
N ASN A 169 -10.41 5.88 27.13
CA ASN A 169 -10.65 7.19 27.71
C ASN A 169 -9.59 8.25 27.31
N ASN A 170 -8.48 7.83 26.73
CA ASN A 170 -7.35 8.67 26.30
C ASN A 170 -7.16 8.68 24.77
N ILE A 171 -8.07 8.07 24.01
CA ILE A 171 -8.11 8.21 22.55
C ILE A 171 -8.54 9.65 22.22
N PRO A 172 -7.72 10.44 21.49
CA PRO A 172 -8.12 11.78 21.08
C PRO A 172 -9.44 11.76 20.32
N LYS A 173 -10.29 12.77 20.54
CA LYS A 173 -11.67 12.82 20.02
C LYS A 173 -11.78 12.66 18.49
N ASP A 174 -10.75 13.06 17.75
CA ASP A 174 -10.71 13.02 16.29
C ASP A 174 -9.91 11.80 15.75
N THR A 175 -9.89 10.70 16.51
CA THR A 175 -9.18 9.46 16.17
C THR A 175 -10.17 8.38 15.75
N TYR A 176 -9.93 7.77 14.60
CA TYR A 176 -10.76 6.66 14.11
C TYR A 176 -10.35 5.35 14.78
N ILE A 177 -11.34 4.57 15.22
CA ILE A 177 -11.10 3.27 15.86
C ILE A 177 -11.04 2.18 14.77
N ILE A 178 -10.01 1.35 14.81
CA ILE A 178 -9.82 0.21 13.91
C ILE A 178 -9.81 -1.07 14.75
N SER A 179 -10.84 -1.89 14.60
CA SER A 179 -10.95 -3.20 15.27
C SER A 179 -10.90 -4.35 14.27
N THR A 180 -11.20 -4.08 13.00
CA THR A 180 -11.25 -5.04 11.91
C THR A 180 -10.55 -4.50 10.66
N TYR A 181 -10.27 -5.38 9.69
CA TYR A 181 -9.80 -4.94 8.37
C TYR A 181 -10.86 -4.12 7.61
N HIS A 182 -12.15 -4.38 7.85
CA HIS A 182 -13.24 -3.60 7.24
C HIS A 182 -13.30 -2.17 7.77
N ASP A 183 -12.95 -1.95 9.04
CA ASP A 183 -12.88 -0.59 9.60
C ASP A 183 -11.85 0.28 8.84
N LEU A 184 -10.74 -0.30 8.37
CA LEU A 184 -9.77 0.42 7.53
C LEU A 184 -10.43 0.88 6.22
N ILE A 185 -11.19 0.00 5.57
CA ILE A 185 -11.90 0.33 4.32
C ILE A 185 -12.88 1.48 4.58
N THR A 186 -13.70 1.36 5.63
CA THR A 186 -14.68 2.39 6.00
C THR A 186 -14.02 3.73 6.32
N VAL A 187 -12.98 3.73 7.15
CA VAL A 187 -12.29 4.97 7.56
C VAL A 187 -11.64 5.65 6.36
N THR A 188 -11.00 4.89 5.46
CA THR A 188 -10.39 5.50 4.26
C THR A 188 -11.39 6.18 3.33
N ASP A 189 -12.64 5.69 3.24
CA ASP A 189 -13.69 6.36 2.48
C ASP A 189 -14.16 7.66 3.17
N GLN A 190 -14.16 7.69 4.50
CA GLN A 190 -14.53 8.89 5.29
C GLN A 190 -13.50 10.01 5.20
N VAL A 191 -12.22 9.68 5.00
CA VAL A 191 -11.11 10.66 5.00
C VAL A 191 -10.56 10.96 3.60
N VAL A 192 -11.35 10.67 2.56
CA VAL A 192 -10.98 11.01 1.17
C VAL A 192 -10.68 12.52 1.07
N GLY A 193 -9.50 12.85 0.55
CA GLY A 193 -9.00 14.22 0.42
C GLY A 193 -8.20 14.74 1.61
N GLU A 194 -8.23 14.06 2.75
CA GLU A 194 -7.32 14.35 3.86
C GLU A 194 -5.92 13.82 3.56
N LYS A 195 -4.87 14.52 4.03
CA LYS A 195 -3.48 14.05 3.87
C LYS A 195 -3.13 12.94 4.87
N SER A 196 -3.79 12.94 6.02
CA SER A 196 -3.58 11.96 7.08
C SER A 196 -4.72 11.97 8.08
N ALA A 197 -4.99 10.82 8.67
CA ALA A 197 -6.00 10.65 9.72
C ALA A 197 -5.40 9.87 10.90
N GLN A 198 -5.72 10.29 12.12
CA GLN A 198 -5.30 9.58 13.33
C GLN A 198 -6.14 8.31 13.49
N ILE A 199 -5.50 7.20 13.82
CA ILE A 199 -6.16 5.92 14.06
C ILE A 199 -5.73 5.31 15.39
N ALA A 200 -6.62 4.54 16.00
CA ALA A 200 -6.36 3.72 17.17
C ALA A 200 -6.76 2.28 16.86
N ILE A 201 -5.77 1.42 16.71
CA ILE A 201 -5.99 -0.01 16.46
C ILE A 201 -6.26 -0.71 17.79
N THR A 202 -7.41 -1.35 17.93
CA THR A 202 -7.85 -1.93 19.21
C THR A 202 -7.77 -3.45 19.25
N ASP A 203 -7.74 -4.12 18.10
CA ASP A 203 -7.53 -5.56 18.04
C ASP A 203 -6.03 -5.88 17.91
N PRO A 204 -5.40 -6.49 18.94
CA PRO A 204 -3.99 -6.88 18.90
C PRO A 204 -3.70 -7.97 17.85
N ASN A 205 -4.72 -8.63 17.29
CA ASN A 205 -4.54 -9.70 16.32
C ASN A 205 -4.47 -9.20 14.87
N LEU A 206 -4.75 -7.92 14.60
CA LEU A 206 -4.52 -7.38 13.27
C LEU A 206 -3.04 -7.46 12.92
N ASP A 207 -2.76 -7.99 11.74
CA ASP A 207 -1.41 -8.10 11.20
C ASP A 207 -1.07 -6.83 10.41
N PHE A 208 0.12 -6.28 10.66
CA PHE A 208 0.53 -5.01 10.08
C PHE A 208 0.65 -5.07 8.55
N ASP A 209 1.25 -6.14 8.02
CA ASP A 209 1.39 -6.29 6.57
C ASP A 209 0.02 -6.49 5.92
N THR A 210 -0.85 -7.28 6.54
CA THR A 210 -2.23 -7.48 6.08
C THR A 210 -3.01 -6.15 6.04
N MET A 211 -2.91 -5.31 7.08
CA MET A 211 -3.53 -3.99 7.08
C MET A 211 -3.03 -3.13 5.92
N GLN A 212 -1.71 -3.10 5.66
CA GLN A 212 -1.14 -2.39 4.52
C GLN A 212 -1.67 -2.95 3.18
N MET A 213 -1.79 -4.27 3.05
CA MET A 213 -2.32 -4.91 1.85
C MET A 213 -3.80 -4.62 1.62
N VAL A 214 -4.62 -4.56 2.67
CA VAL A 214 -6.03 -4.15 2.59
C VAL A 214 -6.13 -2.71 2.09
N LEU A 215 -5.34 -1.79 2.66
CA LEU A 215 -5.29 -0.39 2.22
C LEU A 215 -4.88 -0.25 0.75
N LEU A 216 -3.88 -1.03 0.31
CA LEU A 216 -3.40 -0.98 -1.06
C LEU A 216 -4.37 -1.60 -2.09
N SER A 217 -5.20 -2.56 -1.69
CA SER A 217 -6.04 -3.33 -2.62
C SER A 217 -7.52 -2.91 -2.64
N GLN A 218 -8.04 -2.37 -1.53
CA GLN A 218 -9.47 -2.10 -1.38
C GLN A 218 -9.82 -0.61 -1.26
N CYS A 219 -8.84 0.24 -0.95
CA CYS A 219 -9.09 1.64 -0.59
C CYS A 219 -8.70 2.64 -1.69
N GLY A 220 -9.21 3.86 -1.57
CA GLY A 220 -8.76 5.01 -2.36
C GLY A 220 -9.11 5.00 -3.85
N TYR A 221 -9.97 4.08 -4.30
CA TYR A 221 -10.59 4.08 -5.64
C TYR A 221 -9.60 4.04 -6.82
N GLY A 222 -8.36 3.61 -6.58
CA GLY A 222 -7.26 3.65 -7.56
C GLY A 222 -6.62 5.04 -7.77
N TYR A 223 -7.08 6.06 -7.04
CA TYR A 223 -6.55 7.44 -7.12
C TYR A 223 -5.77 7.88 -5.87
N ILE A 224 -6.05 7.30 -4.71
CA ILE A 224 -5.39 7.63 -3.45
C ILE A 224 -4.78 6.36 -2.86
N VAL A 225 -3.52 6.46 -2.43
CA VAL A 225 -2.77 5.38 -1.81
C VAL A 225 -2.70 5.65 -0.32
N PHE A 226 -3.38 4.81 0.44
CA PHE A 226 -3.34 4.85 1.90
C PHE A 226 -2.23 3.95 2.44
N THR A 227 -1.57 4.42 3.49
CA THR A 227 -0.52 3.67 4.21
C THR A 227 -0.61 3.96 5.70
N ILE A 228 -0.23 2.99 6.52
CA ILE A 228 -0.06 3.15 7.96
C ILE A 228 1.41 3.54 8.24
N ASN A 229 1.62 4.47 9.17
CA ASN A 229 2.97 4.85 9.62
C ASN A 229 3.62 3.77 10.51
N ASP A 230 4.91 3.91 10.80
CA ASP A 230 5.70 2.87 11.47
C ASP A 230 5.15 2.42 12.84
N ASP A 231 4.58 3.33 13.64
CA ASP A 231 3.98 3.00 14.95
C ASP A 231 2.51 2.60 14.90
N ALA A 232 1.91 2.57 13.70
CA ALA A 232 0.52 2.21 13.46
C ALA A 232 -0.55 3.08 14.15
N THR A 233 -0.26 4.37 14.33
CA THR A 233 -1.20 5.35 14.92
C THR A 233 -1.82 6.32 13.91
N LYS A 234 -1.38 6.27 12.65
CA LYS A 234 -1.81 7.24 11.64
C LYS A 234 -1.87 6.65 10.23
N LEU A 235 -2.96 6.94 9.53
CA LEU A 235 -3.08 6.77 8.09
C LEU A 235 -2.45 7.97 7.37
N ASN A 236 -1.67 7.72 6.34
CA ASN A 236 -1.18 8.74 5.39
C ASN A 236 -1.79 8.46 4.02
N ALA A 237 -2.25 9.51 3.36
CA ALA A 237 -2.84 9.46 2.03
C ALA A 237 -1.91 10.15 1.02
N ASN A 238 -1.62 9.45 -0.07
CA ASN A 238 -0.79 9.98 -1.15
C ASN A 238 -1.56 9.91 -2.47
N PRO A 239 -1.62 10.99 -3.26
CA PRO A 239 -2.27 10.94 -4.57
C PRO A 239 -1.48 10.04 -5.52
N SER A 240 -2.19 9.40 -6.45
CA SER A 240 -1.56 8.65 -7.54
C SER A 240 -0.61 9.51 -8.37
N ILE A 241 0.45 8.90 -8.89
CA ILE A 241 1.52 9.59 -9.62
C ILE A 241 0.93 10.40 -10.79
N GLY A 242 1.31 11.67 -10.86
CA GLY A 242 0.86 12.59 -11.92
C GLY A 242 -0.43 13.33 -11.63
N LEU A 243 -1.06 13.09 -10.48
CA LEU A 243 -2.27 13.79 -10.03
C LEU A 243 -2.03 14.57 -8.74
N THR A 244 -2.77 15.67 -8.57
CA THR A 244 -2.91 16.32 -7.26
C THR A 244 -3.96 15.62 -6.42
N MET A 245 -3.94 15.83 -5.10
CA MET A 245 -5.01 15.31 -4.22
C MET A 245 -6.38 15.84 -4.63
N GLU A 246 -6.47 17.11 -5.04
CA GLU A 246 -7.72 17.74 -5.51
C GLU A 246 -8.29 17.02 -6.75
N GLN A 247 -7.44 16.71 -7.73
CA GLN A 247 -7.85 15.94 -8.92
C GLN A 247 -8.29 14.52 -8.56
N CYS A 248 -7.62 13.88 -7.60
CA CYS A 248 -8.01 12.56 -7.12
C CYS A 248 -9.40 12.60 -6.48
N VAL A 249 -9.67 13.59 -5.62
CA VAL A 249 -10.97 13.79 -4.99
C VAL A 249 -12.05 14.06 -6.04
N GLU A 250 -11.80 14.94 -7.02
CA GLU A 250 -12.74 15.21 -8.11
C GLU A 250 -13.12 13.93 -8.89
N ARG A 251 -12.12 13.09 -9.20
CA ARG A 251 -12.34 11.80 -9.86
C ARG A 251 -13.14 10.82 -8.99
N ILE A 252 -12.88 10.78 -7.69
CA ILE A 252 -13.61 9.92 -6.74
C ILE A 252 -15.06 10.37 -6.61
N GLU A 253 -15.34 11.67 -6.52
CA GLU A 253 -16.70 12.19 -6.48
C GLU A 253 -17.44 11.88 -7.78
N SER A 254 -16.80 12.04 -8.94
CA SER A 254 -17.39 11.64 -10.22
C SER A 254 -17.69 10.14 -10.28
N ILE A 255 -16.86 9.27 -9.68
CA ILE A 255 -17.15 7.84 -9.53
C ILE A 255 -18.40 7.61 -8.68
N LYS A 256 -18.52 8.30 -7.53
CA LYS A 256 -19.69 8.19 -6.63
C LYS A 256 -20.97 8.66 -7.31
N GLU A 257 -20.92 9.77 -8.03
CA GLU A 257 -22.04 10.26 -8.84
C GLU A 257 -22.41 9.30 -9.98
N GLY A 258 -21.40 8.76 -10.67
CA GLY A 258 -21.57 7.74 -11.71
C GLY A 258 -22.24 6.48 -11.19
N ALA A 259 -21.82 6.00 -10.01
CA ALA A 259 -22.43 4.84 -9.35
C ALA A 259 -23.91 5.08 -9.05
N ASN A 260 -24.26 6.22 -8.44
CA ASN A 260 -25.65 6.59 -8.17
C ASN A 260 -26.50 6.63 -9.44
N ARG A 261 -25.96 7.22 -10.52
CA ARG A 261 -26.64 7.28 -11.83
C ARG A 261 -26.91 5.88 -12.39
N ILE A 262 -25.89 5.02 -12.42
CA ILE A 262 -26.00 3.66 -12.95
C ILE A 262 -26.98 2.82 -12.12
N ILE A 263 -26.88 2.87 -10.79
CA ILE A 263 -27.79 2.14 -9.89
C ILE A 263 -29.24 2.57 -10.13
N SER A 264 -29.49 3.87 -10.28
CA SER A 264 -30.85 4.38 -10.56
C SER A 264 -31.42 3.93 -11.91
N GLU A 265 -30.57 3.54 -12.86
CA GLU A 265 -30.96 3.04 -14.17
C GLU A 265 -31.27 1.54 -14.15
N ILE A 266 -30.45 0.75 -13.42
CA ILE A 266 -30.46 -0.71 -13.55
C ILE A 266 -31.07 -1.45 -12.36
N ILE A 267 -31.27 -0.79 -11.21
CA ILE A 267 -31.75 -1.41 -9.97
C ILE A 267 -33.15 -0.92 -9.61
N THR A 268 -34.03 -1.86 -9.29
CA THR A 268 -35.36 -1.58 -8.73
C THR A 268 -35.47 -2.08 -7.29
N GLU A 269 -36.41 -1.51 -6.52
CA GLU A 269 -36.57 -1.83 -5.09
C GLU A 269 -36.93 -3.30 -4.81
N ASP A 270 -37.53 -4.00 -5.78
CA ASP A 270 -37.97 -5.38 -5.67
C ASP A 270 -36.90 -6.43 -6.03
N MET A 271 -35.72 -5.99 -6.51
CA MET A 271 -34.62 -6.91 -6.81
C MET A 271 -34.02 -7.51 -5.54
N SER A 272 -33.81 -8.83 -5.55
CA SER A 272 -32.97 -9.48 -4.55
C SER A 272 -31.51 -9.06 -4.72
N ASP A 273 -30.67 -9.25 -3.69
CA ASP A 273 -29.25 -8.92 -3.81
C ASP A 273 -28.56 -9.73 -4.93
N ASP A 274 -28.97 -10.98 -5.14
CA ASP A 274 -28.48 -11.80 -6.26
C ASP A 274 -28.89 -11.22 -7.63
N ASP A 275 -30.12 -10.71 -7.76
CA ASP A 275 -30.58 -10.05 -8.99
C ASP A 275 -29.81 -8.75 -9.24
N LYS A 276 -29.51 -7.99 -8.17
CA LYS A 276 -28.69 -6.77 -8.25
C LYS A 276 -27.26 -7.09 -8.69
N VAL A 277 -26.67 -8.16 -8.15
CA VAL A 277 -25.32 -8.62 -8.56
C VAL A 277 -25.29 -8.91 -10.05
N GLN A 278 -26.29 -9.64 -10.55
CA GLN A 278 -26.40 -9.96 -11.97
C GLN A 278 -26.61 -8.70 -12.82
N ALA A 279 -27.54 -7.81 -12.43
CA ALA A 279 -27.82 -6.57 -13.16
C ALA A 279 -26.58 -5.67 -13.31
N VAL A 280 -25.81 -5.50 -12.23
CA VAL A 280 -24.54 -4.76 -12.24
C VAL A 280 -23.53 -5.42 -13.17
N TYR A 281 -23.34 -6.73 -13.07
CA TYR A 281 -22.37 -7.46 -13.89
C TYR A 281 -22.71 -7.37 -15.38
N ASP A 282 -23.99 -7.56 -15.73
CA ASP A 282 -24.50 -7.47 -17.09
C ASP A 282 -24.34 -6.06 -17.66
N TYR A 283 -24.64 -5.03 -16.86
CA TYR A 283 -24.43 -3.64 -17.26
C TYR A 283 -22.95 -3.36 -17.57
N ILE A 284 -22.03 -3.74 -16.68
CA ILE A 284 -20.60 -3.47 -16.87
C ILE A 284 -20.04 -4.24 -18.07
N THR A 285 -20.35 -5.54 -18.20
CA THR A 285 -19.85 -6.37 -19.30
C THR A 285 -20.39 -5.98 -20.67
N SER A 286 -21.60 -5.39 -20.74
CA SER A 286 -22.23 -4.96 -22.00
C SER A 286 -21.93 -3.51 -22.39
N THR A 287 -21.60 -2.63 -21.43
CA THR A 287 -21.43 -1.19 -21.70
C THR A 287 -19.98 -0.74 -21.75
N VAL A 288 -19.05 -1.46 -21.12
CA VAL A 288 -17.64 -1.08 -21.06
C VAL A 288 -16.85 -1.82 -22.14
N VAL A 289 -16.03 -1.07 -22.88
CA VAL A 289 -15.13 -1.62 -23.91
C VAL A 289 -13.73 -1.76 -23.34
N TYR A 290 -13.05 -2.87 -23.66
CA TYR A 290 -11.65 -3.04 -23.25
C TYR A 290 -10.73 -2.03 -23.95
N ASP A 291 -9.93 -1.31 -23.16
CA ASP A 291 -9.08 -0.23 -23.68
C ASP A 291 -8.09 -0.75 -24.76
N PRO A 292 -8.19 -0.27 -26.01
CA PRO A 292 -7.32 -0.71 -27.08
C PRO A 292 -5.88 -0.20 -26.92
N GLU A 293 -5.64 0.89 -26.19
CA GLU A 293 -4.29 1.44 -25.97
C GLU A 293 -3.40 0.47 -25.21
N TYR A 294 -4.00 -0.40 -24.38
CA TYR A 294 -3.28 -1.46 -23.68
C TYR A 294 -2.53 -2.40 -24.63
N LYS A 295 -3.01 -2.59 -25.87
CA LYS A 295 -2.32 -3.42 -26.88
C LYS A 295 -1.03 -2.77 -27.41
N ASN A 296 -0.94 -1.44 -27.35
CA ASN A 296 0.21 -0.69 -27.84
C ASN A 296 1.29 -0.60 -26.75
N SER A 297 0.89 -0.18 -25.55
CA SER A 297 1.75 -0.20 -24.36
C SER A 297 0.91 -0.04 -23.09
N ALA A 298 1.24 -0.82 -22.06
CA ALA A 298 0.64 -0.66 -20.73
C ALA A 298 0.94 0.71 -20.08
N SER A 299 2.02 1.39 -20.51
CA SER A 299 2.38 2.74 -20.04
C SER A 299 1.48 3.83 -20.60
N ASP A 300 0.83 3.57 -21.73
CA ASP A 300 0.09 4.60 -22.47
C ASP A 300 -1.38 4.66 -21.99
N VAL A 301 -1.84 3.60 -21.31
CA VAL A 301 -3.18 3.53 -20.73
C VAL A 301 -3.33 4.56 -19.62
N SER A 302 -4.30 5.47 -19.81
CA SER A 302 -4.71 6.44 -18.81
C SER A 302 -5.01 5.78 -17.46
N ILE A 303 -4.64 6.46 -16.37
CA ILE A 303 -5.02 6.01 -15.01
C ILE A 303 -6.54 5.82 -14.89
N ASP A 304 -7.33 6.65 -15.58
CA ASP A 304 -8.79 6.54 -15.58
C ASP A 304 -9.28 5.19 -16.12
N SER A 305 -8.63 4.62 -17.13
CA SER A 305 -8.95 3.29 -17.66
C SER A 305 -8.66 2.16 -16.67
N LYS A 306 -7.91 2.45 -15.60
CA LYS A 306 -7.58 1.52 -14.53
C LYS A 306 -8.50 1.66 -13.33
N THR A 307 -9.44 2.61 -13.32
CA THR A 307 -10.37 2.88 -12.22
C THR A 307 -11.83 2.81 -12.68
N ALA A 308 -12.76 2.87 -11.74
CA ALA A 308 -14.19 2.93 -12.06
C ALA A 308 -14.56 4.14 -12.93
N TYR A 309 -13.75 5.21 -12.92
CA TYR A 309 -14.00 6.41 -13.72
C TYR A 309 -14.02 6.09 -15.22
N GLY A 310 -13.02 5.36 -15.72
CA GLY A 310 -12.97 4.95 -17.12
C GLY A 310 -14.18 4.12 -17.52
N ALA A 311 -14.60 3.20 -16.65
CA ALA A 311 -15.79 2.37 -16.87
C ALA A 311 -17.10 3.18 -16.86
N PHE A 312 -17.27 4.12 -15.92
CA PHE A 312 -18.52 4.86 -15.74
C PHE A 312 -18.68 6.01 -16.74
N GLU A 313 -17.64 6.81 -16.90
CA GLU A 313 -17.67 8.07 -17.67
C GLU A 313 -17.20 7.87 -19.12
N ASN A 314 -16.10 7.14 -19.32
CA ASN A 314 -15.51 6.98 -20.65
C ASN A 314 -16.05 5.75 -21.39
N LYS A 315 -16.71 4.82 -20.67
CA LYS A 315 -17.11 3.50 -21.15
C LYS A 315 -15.94 2.66 -21.70
N ILE A 316 -14.72 2.94 -21.22
CA ILE A 316 -13.50 2.27 -21.65
C ILE A 316 -12.63 1.98 -20.42
N ALA A 317 -12.19 0.74 -20.26
CA ALA A 317 -11.35 0.32 -19.14
C ALA A 317 -10.47 -0.90 -19.48
N ILE A 318 -9.41 -1.11 -18.69
CA ILE A 318 -8.73 -2.41 -18.55
C ILE A 318 -9.20 -3.10 -17.26
N CYS A 319 -8.61 -4.25 -16.90
CA CYS A 319 -9.06 -5.06 -15.76
C CYS A 319 -9.26 -4.28 -14.46
N GLY A 320 -8.38 -3.31 -14.20
CA GLY A 320 -8.47 -2.34 -13.10
C GLY A 320 -9.84 -1.67 -13.04
N GLY A 321 -10.25 -1.06 -14.15
CA GLY A 321 -11.49 -0.30 -14.21
C GLY A 321 -12.75 -1.16 -14.18
N TYR A 322 -12.74 -2.36 -14.77
CA TYR A 322 -13.86 -3.30 -14.63
C TYR A 322 -14.07 -3.72 -13.18
N SER A 323 -12.99 -4.13 -12.50
CA SER A 323 -13.07 -4.62 -11.13
C SER A 323 -13.44 -3.51 -10.14
N HIS A 324 -12.86 -2.31 -10.29
CA HIS A 324 -13.24 -1.16 -9.47
C HIS A 324 -14.69 -0.72 -9.72
N ALA A 325 -15.17 -0.75 -10.95
CA ALA A 325 -16.55 -0.42 -11.28
C ALA A 325 -17.55 -1.32 -10.55
N ILE A 326 -17.32 -2.64 -10.62
CA ILE A 326 -18.13 -3.62 -9.88
C ILE A 326 -18.02 -3.38 -8.38
N TYR A 327 -16.80 -3.24 -7.84
CA TYR A 327 -16.59 -2.99 -6.42
C TYR A 327 -17.37 -1.78 -5.92
N VAL A 328 -17.28 -0.63 -6.61
CA VAL A 328 -17.98 0.60 -6.22
C VAL A 328 -19.50 0.43 -6.27
N LEU A 329 -20.04 -0.21 -7.32
CA LEU A 329 -21.48 -0.45 -7.43
C LEU A 329 -21.98 -1.39 -6.32
N MET A 330 -21.27 -2.48 -6.04
CA MET A 330 -21.64 -3.39 -4.94
C MET A 330 -21.57 -2.70 -3.57
N SER A 331 -20.55 -1.86 -3.33
CA SER A 331 -20.45 -1.09 -2.09
C SER A 331 -21.64 -0.14 -1.89
N HIS A 332 -22.09 0.54 -2.95
CA HIS A 332 -23.30 1.39 -2.88
C HIS A 332 -24.58 0.58 -2.61
N LEU A 333 -24.60 -0.68 -3.02
CA LEU A 333 -25.71 -1.60 -2.78
C LEU A 333 -25.61 -2.35 -1.43
N ASN A 334 -24.56 -2.09 -0.65
CA ASN A 334 -24.22 -2.82 0.58
C ASN A 334 -24.06 -4.34 0.38
N ILE A 335 -23.57 -4.75 -0.79
CA ILE A 335 -23.29 -6.15 -1.12
C ILE A 335 -21.79 -6.40 -0.92
N PRO A 336 -21.37 -7.37 -0.07
CA PRO A 336 -19.96 -7.65 0.15
C PRO A 336 -19.25 -8.04 -1.15
N CYS A 337 -18.24 -7.25 -1.50
CA CYS A 337 -17.44 -7.38 -2.72
C CYS A 337 -16.03 -6.89 -2.43
N TYR A 338 -15.01 -7.60 -2.92
CA TYR A 338 -13.61 -7.22 -2.76
C TYR A 338 -12.85 -7.36 -4.08
N ASN A 339 -11.91 -6.47 -4.33
CA ASN A 339 -10.97 -6.59 -5.44
C ASN A 339 -9.94 -7.68 -5.14
N VAL A 340 -9.64 -8.49 -6.15
CA VAL A 340 -8.62 -9.54 -6.12
C VAL A 340 -7.58 -9.21 -7.16
N THR A 341 -6.32 -9.10 -6.73
CA THR A 341 -5.18 -8.83 -7.60
C THR A 341 -4.30 -10.06 -7.71
N GLY A 342 -3.82 -10.33 -8.93
CA GLY A 342 -2.99 -11.50 -9.17
C GLY A 342 -2.53 -11.55 -10.61
N LYS A 343 -2.55 -12.75 -11.18
CA LYS A 343 -2.28 -12.99 -12.60
C LYS A 343 -3.41 -13.74 -13.25
N GLY A 344 -3.79 -13.32 -14.46
CA GLY A 344 -4.72 -14.02 -15.34
C GLY A 344 -4.04 -14.28 -16.68
N GLY A 345 -3.97 -15.54 -17.13
CA GLY A 345 -3.31 -15.87 -18.40
C GLY A 345 -1.81 -15.55 -18.43
N GLY A 346 -1.18 -15.35 -17.27
CA GLY A 346 0.25 -15.02 -17.13
C GLY A 346 0.56 -13.53 -16.96
N GLU A 347 -0.39 -12.64 -17.23
CA GLU A 347 -0.26 -11.19 -17.03
C GLU A 347 -0.84 -10.77 -15.68
N TYR A 348 -0.38 -9.65 -15.12
CA TYR A 348 -1.05 -9.05 -13.96
C TYR A 348 -2.52 -8.78 -14.30
N HIS A 349 -3.43 -9.10 -13.38
CA HIS A 349 -4.85 -9.02 -13.63
C HIS A 349 -5.61 -8.70 -12.34
N MET A 350 -6.81 -8.15 -12.48
CA MET A 350 -7.68 -7.79 -11.36
C MET A 350 -9.13 -8.15 -11.65
N TRP A 351 -9.80 -8.73 -10.66
CA TRP A 351 -11.19 -9.21 -10.73
C TRP A 351 -11.82 -9.14 -9.34
N ASN A 352 -13.06 -9.63 -9.17
CA ASN A 352 -13.78 -9.51 -7.90
C ASN A 352 -14.08 -10.87 -7.25
N VAL A 353 -14.21 -10.84 -5.92
CA VAL A 353 -14.92 -11.86 -5.13
C VAL A 353 -16.14 -11.21 -4.50
N ILE A 354 -17.33 -11.80 -4.69
CA ILE A 354 -18.62 -11.18 -4.36
C ILE A 354 -19.49 -12.19 -3.62
N MET A 355 -20.18 -11.76 -2.57
CA MET A 355 -21.24 -12.53 -1.93
C MET A 355 -22.41 -12.71 -2.90
N TYR A 356 -22.69 -13.95 -3.28
CA TYR A 356 -23.75 -14.32 -4.22
C TYR A 356 -24.34 -15.68 -3.84
N LYS A 357 -25.66 -15.76 -3.71
CA LYS A 357 -26.40 -16.96 -3.28
C LYS A 357 -25.92 -17.55 -1.95
N GLY A 358 -25.46 -16.68 -1.04
CA GLY A 358 -24.98 -17.06 0.29
C GLY A 358 -23.52 -17.53 0.35
N ASP A 359 -22.79 -17.49 -0.76
CA ASP A 359 -21.37 -17.81 -0.83
C ASP A 359 -20.56 -16.71 -1.50
N PHE A 360 -19.33 -16.47 -1.07
CA PHE A 360 -18.37 -15.69 -1.85
C PHE A 360 -17.89 -16.47 -3.09
N LEU A 361 -18.19 -15.94 -4.26
CA LEU A 361 -17.79 -16.49 -5.56
C LEU A 361 -16.98 -15.47 -6.34
N TYR A 362 -16.23 -15.94 -7.34
CA TYR A 362 -15.33 -15.12 -8.15
C TYR A 362 -16.00 -14.68 -9.46
N PHE A 363 -15.68 -13.45 -9.85
CA PHE A 363 -16.28 -12.73 -10.96
C PHE A 363 -15.20 -12.01 -11.78
N ASP A 364 -15.08 -12.31 -13.08
CA ASP A 364 -14.13 -11.61 -13.99
C ASP A 364 -14.87 -10.99 -15.18
N ALA A 365 -15.36 -9.77 -14.99
CA ALA A 365 -16.07 -9.03 -16.03
C ALA A 365 -15.18 -8.66 -17.22
N THR A 366 -13.86 -8.62 -17.05
CA THR A 366 -12.94 -8.27 -18.14
C THR A 366 -12.85 -9.39 -19.16
N TRP A 367 -12.86 -10.64 -18.69
CA TRP A 367 -12.79 -11.80 -19.57
C TRP A 367 -14.16 -12.10 -20.17
N ASP A 368 -15.24 -11.95 -19.40
CA ASP A 368 -16.61 -12.16 -19.90
C ASP A 368 -17.10 -11.03 -20.82
N SER A 369 -16.60 -9.79 -20.72
CA SER A 369 -16.98 -8.72 -21.66
C SER A 369 -16.59 -9.01 -23.12
N ARG A 370 -15.64 -9.92 -23.35
CA ARG A 370 -15.25 -10.38 -24.70
C ARG A 370 -16.25 -11.37 -25.30
N ASN A 371 -17.07 -12.02 -24.47
CA ASN A 371 -18.14 -12.91 -24.91
C ASN A 371 -19.27 -12.97 -23.85
N PRO A 372 -20.10 -11.91 -23.74
CA PRO A 372 -21.07 -11.76 -22.66
C PRO A 372 -22.11 -12.89 -22.60
N GLU A 373 -22.39 -13.56 -23.73
CA GLU A 373 -23.38 -14.64 -23.78
C GLU A 373 -22.93 -15.93 -23.09
N PHE A 374 -21.64 -16.07 -22.77
CA PHE A 374 -21.07 -17.34 -22.29
C PHE A 374 -20.92 -17.42 -20.76
N TYR A 375 -20.93 -16.29 -20.02
CA TYR A 375 -20.73 -16.22 -18.56
C TYR A 375 -19.68 -17.22 -18.03
N GLY A 376 -18.49 -17.17 -18.65
CA GLY A 376 -17.40 -18.09 -18.35
C GLY A 376 -16.83 -17.86 -16.95
N TYR A 377 -16.92 -16.63 -16.45
CA TYR A 377 -16.30 -16.19 -15.20
C TYR A 377 -17.27 -15.48 -14.25
N PHE A 378 -18.58 -15.55 -14.49
CA PHE A 378 -19.61 -15.12 -13.54
C PHE A 378 -19.89 -16.21 -12.49
N ALA A 379 -19.83 -15.81 -11.22
CA ALA A 379 -20.17 -16.63 -10.05
C ALA A 379 -19.50 -18.01 -10.04
N LYS A 380 -18.17 -18.06 -10.16
CA LYS A 380 -17.41 -19.32 -10.17
C LYS A 380 -16.68 -19.55 -8.85
N THR A 381 -16.33 -20.82 -8.61
CA THR A 381 -15.54 -21.20 -7.43
C THR A 381 -14.08 -20.79 -7.59
N GLN A 382 -13.36 -20.74 -6.47
CA GLN A 382 -11.89 -20.59 -6.46
C GLN A 382 -11.20 -21.63 -7.34
N GLU A 383 -11.63 -22.90 -7.24
CA GLU A 383 -11.07 -24.01 -8.02
C GLU A 383 -11.20 -23.76 -9.52
N HIS A 384 -12.33 -23.20 -9.97
CA HIS A 384 -12.52 -22.84 -11.37
C HIS A 384 -11.49 -21.79 -11.81
N PHE A 385 -11.37 -20.67 -11.10
CA PHE A 385 -10.42 -19.61 -11.42
C PHE A 385 -8.97 -20.14 -11.46
N LEU A 386 -8.57 -20.93 -10.46
CA LEU A 386 -7.23 -21.56 -10.43
C LEU A 386 -6.99 -22.50 -11.61
N THR A 387 -8.01 -23.26 -12.01
CA THR A 387 -7.95 -24.19 -13.15
C THR A 387 -7.83 -23.46 -14.49
N PHE A 388 -8.51 -22.32 -14.64
CA PHE A 388 -8.60 -21.58 -15.91
C PHE A 388 -7.65 -20.39 -16.02
N GLY A 389 -6.57 -20.38 -15.24
CA GLY A 389 -5.40 -19.53 -15.49
C GLY A 389 -5.29 -18.30 -14.59
N HIS A 390 -6.15 -18.15 -13.59
CA HIS A 390 -6.01 -17.16 -12.53
C HIS A 390 -5.11 -17.68 -11.41
N LYS A 391 -4.27 -16.81 -10.87
CA LYS A 391 -3.38 -17.10 -9.74
C LYS A 391 -3.25 -15.87 -8.86
N TRP A 392 -3.48 -16.01 -7.57
CA TRP A 392 -3.35 -14.93 -6.59
C TRP A 392 -2.97 -15.52 -5.23
N ASP A 393 -2.59 -14.64 -4.31
CA ASP A 393 -2.46 -14.98 -2.89
C ASP A 393 -3.85 -14.90 -2.25
N THR A 394 -4.35 -16.03 -1.76
CA THR A 394 -5.71 -16.13 -1.21
C THR A 394 -5.82 -15.51 0.18
N SER A 395 -4.71 -15.25 0.88
CA SER A 395 -4.73 -14.80 2.28
C SER A 395 -5.63 -13.58 2.52
N ILE A 396 -5.52 -12.56 1.66
CA ILE A 396 -6.36 -11.35 1.76
C ILE A 396 -7.83 -11.67 1.50
N THR A 397 -8.14 -12.50 0.51
CA THR A 397 -9.53 -12.87 0.22
C THR A 397 -10.12 -13.72 1.35
N ASP A 398 -9.36 -14.67 1.89
CA ASP A 398 -9.80 -15.54 2.98
C ASP A 398 -10.09 -14.71 4.24
N ILE A 399 -9.21 -13.76 4.56
CA ILE A 399 -9.40 -12.82 5.68
C ILE A 399 -10.63 -11.92 5.49
N LEU A 400 -10.81 -11.30 4.32
CA LEU A 400 -11.92 -10.38 4.07
C LEU A 400 -13.27 -11.10 3.93
N THR A 401 -13.26 -12.38 3.60
CA THR A 401 -14.46 -13.22 3.42
C THR A 401 -14.73 -14.17 4.59
N GLU A 402 -13.91 -14.12 5.64
CA GLU A 402 -13.98 -14.97 6.84
C GLU A 402 -13.95 -16.47 6.54
N ARG A 403 -13.05 -16.90 5.63
CA ARG A 403 -12.92 -18.29 5.14
C ARG A 403 -11.68 -19.03 5.61
#